data_AF-K1S2M0-F1
#
_entry.id   AF-K1S2M0-F1
#
_cell.length_a   1.000
_cell.length_b   1.000
_cell.length_c   1.000
_cell.angle_alpha   90.00
_cell.angle_beta   90.00
_cell.angle_gamma   90.00
#
_symmetry.space_group_name_H-M   'P 1'
#
loop_
_entity.id
_entity.type
_entity.pdbx_description
1 polymer ?
#
loop_
_entity_poly.entity_id
_entity_poly.type
_entity_poly.pdbx_seq_one_letter_code
_entity_poly.pdbx_strand_id
1 'polypeptide(L)'
;MNHLFPTGTADTENLPLAASPVYFDIKSSDRHCHRFYNGGHKMGIQSIDAEDDQFAYRYDTQLLIERRDRDLDEDEISDYITEHFEGNSLIAAGDEDLIKIHFHTNEPWKILEYCSSVGEIFDIVVEDMIRQSNGLQG
;
A
#
# COMPACT_ATOMS: atom_id res chain seq x y z
N MET A 1 48.80 36.42 -0.81
CA MET A 1 47.80 36.90 0.18
C MET A 1 46.58 37.38 -0.59
N ASN A 2 45.45 36.72 -0.34
CA ASN A 2 44.05 37.02 -0.73
C ASN A 2 43.70 37.19 -2.22
N HIS A 3 43.23 36.09 -2.82
CA HIS A 3 42.30 36.11 -3.94
C HIS A 3 40.85 36.16 -3.42
N LEU A 4 40.07 37.12 -3.90
CA LEU A 4 38.62 37.15 -3.80
C LEU A 4 38.00 36.18 -4.82
N PHE A 5 37.00 35.41 -4.38
CA PHE A 5 35.99 34.82 -5.27
C PHE A 5 35.03 35.91 -5.77
N PRO A 6 34.40 35.72 -6.94
CA PRO A 6 33.01 35.29 -6.86
C PRO A 6 32.62 34.18 -7.85
N THR A 7 31.61 33.47 -7.38
CA THR A 7 30.78 32.40 -7.95
C THR A 7 30.41 32.55 -9.43
N GLY A 8 30.81 31.55 -10.22
CA GLY A 8 30.21 31.25 -11.52
C GLY A 8 29.09 30.24 -11.36
N THR A 9 27.94 30.55 -11.93
CA THR A 9 26.80 29.65 -12.12
C THR A 9 27.17 28.59 -13.16
N ALA A 10 27.24 27.32 -12.76
CA ALA A 10 27.39 26.22 -13.68
C ALA A 10 26.00 25.71 -14.09
N ASP A 11 25.70 25.92 -15.37
CA ASP A 11 24.60 25.30 -16.08
C ASP A 11 24.75 23.78 -16.02
N THR A 12 23.74 23.09 -15.49
CA THR A 12 23.59 21.64 -15.63
C THR A 12 22.23 21.35 -16.25
N GLU A 13 22.04 21.81 -17.49
CA GLU A 13 21.06 21.19 -18.36
C GLU A 13 21.67 19.91 -18.96
N ASN A 14 20.86 18.85 -18.92
CA ASN A 14 21.03 17.60 -19.66
C ASN A 14 21.89 16.49 -19.02
N LEU A 15 21.27 15.77 -18.08
CA LEU A 15 21.53 14.33 -17.88
C LEU A 15 20.24 13.56 -18.18
N PRO A 16 20.29 12.46 -18.96
CA PRO A 16 19.11 11.75 -19.41
C PRO A 16 18.38 11.13 -18.21
N LEU A 17 17.07 11.36 -18.15
CA LEU A 17 16.13 10.70 -17.24
C LEU A 17 16.21 9.19 -17.49
N ALA A 18 17.03 8.49 -16.71
CA ALA A 18 16.92 7.06 -16.56
C ALA A 18 15.54 6.79 -15.97
N ALA A 19 14.74 5.98 -16.68
CA ALA A 19 13.43 5.55 -16.24
C ALA A 19 13.55 4.90 -14.86
N SER A 20 13.02 5.57 -13.84
CA SER A 20 12.83 4.98 -12.52
C SER A 20 11.79 3.86 -12.61
N PRO A 21 12.00 2.73 -11.92
CA PRO A 21 10.98 1.68 -11.82
C PRO A 21 9.70 2.28 -11.22
N VAL A 22 8.56 1.76 -11.67
CA VAL A 22 7.22 2.27 -11.39
C VAL A 22 7.00 2.35 -9.87
N TYR A 23 7.22 3.52 -9.28
CA TYR A 23 6.89 3.77 -7.87
C TYR A 23 5.37 3.78 -7.79
N PHE A 24 4.78 2.67 -7.33
CA PHE A 24 3.36 2.58 -7.07
C PHE A 24 3.07 3.52 -5.88
N ASP A 25 2.57 4.73 -6.17
CA ASP A 25 2.18 5.66 -5.11
C ASP A 25 1.07 5.01 -4.29
N ILE A 26 1.44 4.55 -3.09
CA ILE A 26 0.58 3.85 -2.15
C ILE A 26 -0.67 4.69 -1.85
N LYS A 27 -0.54 6.01 -1.79
CA LYS A 27 -1.66 6.94 -1.55
C LYS A 27 -2.53 7.18 -2.78
N SER A 28 -2.03 6.89 -3.99
CA SER A 28 -2.78 7.09 -5.23
C SER A 28 -3.72 5.94 -5.57
N SER A 29 -3.44 4.70 -5.13
CA SER A 29 -4.37 3.57 -5.30
C SER A 29 -5.64 3.76 -4.47
N ASP A 30 -5.54 4.37 -3.29
CA ASP A 30 -6.67 4.50 -2.36
C ASP A 30 -7.67 5.57 -2.80
N ARG A 31 -7.21 6.63 -3.48
CA ARG A 31 -8.11 7.61 -4.12
C ARG A 31 -8.92 7.00 -5.26
N HIS A 32 -8.52 5.84 -5.79
CA HIS A 32 -9.22 5.17 -6.88
C HIS A 32 -10.38 4.29 -6.38
N CYS A 33 -10.31 3.78 -5.15
CA CYS A 33 -11.39 3.01 -4.52
C CYS A 33 -12.70 3.82 -4.44
N HIS A 34 -12.63 5.13 -4.22
CA HIS A 34 -13.81 5.99 -4.10
C HIS A 34 -14.52 6.33 -5.43
N ARG A 35 -13.95 5.96 -6.60
CA ARG A 35 -14.50 6.35 -7.92
C ARG A 35 -15.17 5.20 -8.70
N PHE A 36 -15.15 3.97 -8.21
CA PHE A 36 -15.81 2.84 -8.90
C PHE A 36 -17.28 2.57 -8.53
N TYR A 37 -17.88 3.34 -7.62
CA TYR A 37 -19.32 3.28 -7.34
C TYR A 37 -20.03 4.56 -7.79
N ASN A 38 -20.19 4.76 -9.11
CA ASN A 38 -21.33 5.48 -9.69
C ASN A 38 -21.27 5.41 -11.23
N GLY A 39 -21.93 4.41 -11.80
CA GLY A 39 -22.10 4.25 -13.24
C GLY A 39 -23.03 3.09 -13.53
N GLY A 40 -24.34 3.34 -13.45
CA GLY A 40 -25.37 2.30 -13.46
C GLY A 40 -25.33 1.41 -14.71
N HIS A 41 -25.36 0.09 -14.49
CA HIS A 41 -25.99 -0.91 -15.35
C HIS A 41 -26.44 -2.08 -14.48
N LYS A 42 -27.73 -2.42 -14.58
CA LYS A 42 -28.38 -3.50 -13.83
C LYS A 42 -27.91 -4.86 -14.34
N MET A 43 -27.34 -5.70 -13.49
CA MET A 43 -27.45 -7.16 -13.55
C MET A 43 -27.42 -7.71 -12.11
N GLY A 44 -28.38 -8.56 -11.77
CA GLY A 44 -28.69 -8.92 -10.38
C GLY A 44 -27.63 -9.82 -9.72
N ILE A 45 -27.22 -9.43 -8.52
CA ILE A 45 -26.66 -10.29 -7.48
C ILE A 45 -27.31 -9.85 -6.16
N GLN A 46 -27.69 -10.82 -5.35
CA GLN A 46 -28.52 -10.68 -4.16
C GLN A 46 -27.94 -9.65 -3.20
N SER A 47 -28.77 -8.67 -2.85
CA SER A 47 -28.56 -7.71 -1.77
C SER A 47 -28.36 -8.45 -0.45
N ILE A 48 -27.14 -8.41 0.06
CA ILE A 48 -26.87 -8.53 1.49
C ILE A 48 -26.26 -7.20 1.91
N ASP A 49 -26.77 -6.65 3.00
CA ASP A 49 -26.69 -5.24 3.34
C ASP A 49 -25.23 -4.78 3.58
N ALA A 50 -24.68 -4.01 2.62
CA ALA A 50 -23.25 -3.73 2.52
C ALA A 50 -22.79 -2.42 3.20
N GLU A 51 -23.59 -1.83 4.10
CA GLU A 51 -23.24 -0.53 4.71
C GLU A 51 -22.59 -0.62 6.10
N ASP A 52 -22.62 -1.78 6.78
CA ASP A 52 -22.00 -1.96 8.11
C ASP A 52 -20.56 -2.56 8.08
N ASP A 53 -20.12 -3.08 6.92
CA ASP A 53 -18.90 -3.91 6.84
C ASP A 53 -17.60 -3.09 6.62
N GLN A 54 -17.71 -1.84 6.18
CA GLN A 54 -16.53 -1.00 5.90
C GLN A 54 -15.78 -0.56 7.16
N PHE A 55 -16.42 -0.63 8.33
CA PHE A 55 -15.83 -0.30 9.63
C PHE A 55 -15.72 -1.50 10.56
N ALA A 56 -16.00 -2.72 10.08
CA ALA A 56 -15.80 -3.95 10.85
C ALA A 56 -14.33 -4.07 11.31
N TYR A 57 -13.41 -3.52 10.52
CA TYR A 57 -11.99 -3.45 10.81
C TYR A 57 -11.52 -1.99 10.82
N ARG A 58 -10.88 -1.60 11.92
CA ARG A 58 -10.55 -0.20 12.21
C ARG A 58 -9.34 0.30 11.44
N TYR A 59 -8.36 -0.57 11.21
CA TYR A 59 -7.07 -0.18 10.67
C TYR A 59 -6.89 -0.68 9.25
N ASP A 60 -6.51 0.23 8.37
CA ASP A 60 -5.92 -0.09 7.09
C ASP A 60 -4.41 -0.26 7.27
N THR A 61 -3.91 -1.46 6.94
CA THR A 61 -2.49 -1.82 7.04
C THR A 61 -1.94 -2.02 5.64
N GLN A 62 -1.02 -1.15 5.26
CA GLN A 62 -0.33 -1.21 3.98
C GLN A 62 1.18 -1.30 4.19
N LEU A 63 1.85 -2.15 3.42
CA LEU A 63 3.30 -2.28 3.46
C LEU A 63 3.84 -2.88 2.17
N LEU A 64 5.14 -2.72 1.96
CA LEU A 64 5.89 -3.42 0.92
C LEU A 64 6.73 -4.53 1.56
N ILE A 65 6.83 -5.67 0.86
CA ILE A 65 7.71 -6.78 1.18
C ILE A 65 8.69 -6.95 0.03
N GLU A 66 9.98 -6.81 0.28
CA GLU A 66 11.05 -7.16 -0.66
C GLU A 66 11.66 -8.51 -0.28
N ARG A 67 12.01 -9.30 -1.29
CA ARG A 67 12.62 -10.61 -1.08
C ARG A 67 13.95 -10.49 -0.35
N ARG A 68 14.22 -11.42 0.57
CA ARG A 68 15.54 -11.57 1.22
C ARG A 68 16.38 -12.65 0.56
N ASP A 69 15.98 -13.89 0.74
CA ASP A 69 16.73 -15.07 0.30
C ASP A 69 15.94 -15.96 -0.68
N ARG A 70 14.61 -15.83 -0.70
CA ARG A 70 13.68 -16.64 -1.52
C ARG A 70 12.74 -15.73 -2.28
N ASP A 71 12.33 -16.20 -3.46
CA ASP A 71 11.30 -15.55 -4.27
C ASP A 71 9.99 -15.43 -3.49
N LEU A 72 9.30 -14.32 -3.69
CA LEU A 72 7.98 -14.07 -3.15
C LEU A 72 6.92 -14.72 -4.03
N ASP A 73 5.85 -15.21 -3.40
CA ASP A 73 4.67 -15.74 -4.07
C ASP A 73 3.44 -15.02 -3.51
N GLU A 74 2.80 -14.21 -4.37
CA GLU A 74 1.62 -13.42 -4.03
C GLU A 74 0.45 -14.30 -3.59
N ASP A 75 0.25 -15.44 -4.26
CA ASP A 75 -0.84 -16.36 -3.96
C ASP A 75 -0.59 -17.02 -2.59
N GLU A 76 0.65 -17.47 -2.30
CA GLU A 76 1.00 -18.06 -0.99
C GLU A 76 0.79 -17.07 0.16
N ILE A 77 1.19 -15.81 -0.03
CA ILE A 77 1.04 -14.76 0.97
C ILE A 77 -0.44 -14.41 1.17
N SER A 78 -1.20 -14.30 0.08
CA SER A 78 -2.64 -14.00 0.11
C SER A 78 -3.43 -15.10 0.84
N ASP A 79 -3.15 -16.36 0.50
CA ASP A 79 -3.79 -17.51 1.12
C ASP A 79 -3.45 -17.58 2.62
N TYR A 80 -2.18 -17.41 2.98
CA TYR A 80 -1.77 -17.43 4.38
C TYR A 80 -2.49 -16.35 5.21
N ILE A 81 -2.54 -15.11 4.69
CA ILE A 81 -3.18 -14.00 5.40
C ILE A 81 -4.68 -14.28 5.60
N THR A 82 -5.36 -14.73 4.55
CA THR A 82 -6.80 -15.00 4.57
C THR A 82 -7.16 -16.15 5.51
N GLU A 83 -6.29 -17.16 5.64
CA GLU A 83 -6.53 -18.31 6.53
C GLU A 83 -6.20 -18.03 8.00
N HIS A 84 -5.23 -17.16 8.29
CA HIS A 84 -4.66 -17.01 9.63
C HIS A 84 -5.06 -15.71 10.35
N PHE A 85 -5.51 -14.69 9.63
CA PHE A 85 -5.83 -13.38 10.22
C PHE A 85 -7.26 -12.96 9.95
N GLU A 86 -7.85 -12.31 10.95
CA GLU A 86 -9.19 -11.74 10.85
C GLU A 86 -9.11 -10.36 10.18
N GLY A 87 -9.84 -10.19 9.09
CA GLY A 87 -9.85 -8.96 8.31
C GLY A 87 -10.67 -9.06 7.04
N ASN A 88 -10.64 -7.99 6.25
CA ASN A 88 -11.23 -7.97 4.92
C ASN A 88 -10.38 -7.13 3.96
N SER A 89 -10.83 -7.08 2.69
CA SER A 89 -10.25 -6.22 1.66
C SER A 89 -8.75 -6.46 1.44
N LEU A 90 -8.30 -7.72 1.48
CA LEU A 90 -6.93 -8.09 1.18
C LEU A 90 -6.61 -7.83 -0.29
N ILE A 91 -5.51 -7.12 -0.52
CA ILE A 91 -4.82 -7.05 -1.80
C ILE A 91 -3.36 -7.39 -1.53
N ALA A 92 -2.91 -8.52 -2.06
CA ALA A 92 -1.50 -8.75 -2.33
C ALA A 92 -1.30 -8.49 -3.82
N ALA A 93 -0.26 -7.77 -4.21
CA ALA A 93 0.03 -7.48 -5.62
C ALA A 93 1.52 -7.26 -5.82
N GLY A 94 2.14 -7.98 -6.76
CA GLY A 94 3.55 -7.79 -7.06
C GLY A 94 4.16 -8.86 -7.96
N ASP A 95 5.44 -9.11 -7.74
CA ASP A 95 6.21 -10.17 -8.39
C ASP A 95 7.16 -10.87 -7.39
N GLU A 96 8.07 -11.70 -7.89
CA GLU A 96 9.01 -12.47 -7.08
C GLU A 96 9.99 -11.61 -6.26
N ASP A 97 10.19 -10.34 -6.64
CA ASP A 97 11.11 -9.40 -5.99
C ASP A 97 10.40 -8.53 -4.94
N LEU A 98 9.21 -8.04 -5.27
CA LEU A 98 8.50 -7.03 -4.47
C LEU A 98 6.99 -7.25 -4.48
N ILE A 99 6.38 -7.27 -3.30
CA ILE A 99 4.92 -7.39 -3.12
C ILE A 99 4.39 -6.25 -2.26
N LYS A 100 3.30 -5.62 -2.71
CA LYS A 100 2.49 -4.70 -1.91
C LYS A 100 1.36 -5.44 -1.22
N ILE A 101 1.17 -5.18 0.06
CA ILE A 101 0.04 -5.64 0.86
C ILE A 101 -0.85 -4.44 1.21
N HIS A 102 -2.16 -4.62 1.09
CA HIS A 102 -3.22 -3.78 1.64
C HIS A 102 -4.20 -4.69 2.36
N PHE A 103 -4.46 -4.46 3.65
CA PHE A 103 -5.38 -5.29 4.41
C PHE A 103 -6.04 -4.53 5.54
N HIS A 104 -7.37 -4.67 5.66
CA HIS A 104 -8.09 -4.10 6.78
C HIS A 104 -8.18 -5.11 7.93
N THR A 105 -7.67 -4.74 9.10
CA THR A 105 -7.71 -5.60 10.29
C THR A 105 -7.82 -4.77 11.58
N ASN A 106 -8.19 -5.43 12.68
CA ASN A 106 -8.12 -4.85 14.02
C ASN A 106 -6.78 -5.14 14.70
N GLU A 107 -5.93 -5.99 14.12
CA GLU A 107 -4.66 -6.44 14.69
C GLU A 107 -3.48 -6.22 13.73
N PRO A 108 -3.16 -4.96 13.35
CA PRO A 108 -2.12 -4.65 12.37
C PRO A 108 -0.75 -5.24 12.75
N TRP A 109 -0.43 -5.35 14.04
CA TRP A 109 0.83 -5.92 14.53
C TRP A 109 1.07 -7.36 14.07
N LYS A 110 0.02 -8.18 13.88
CA LYS A 110 0.16 -9.56 13.39
C LYS A 110 0.56 -9.61 11.92
N ILE A 111 0.02 -8.70 11.12
CA ILE A 111 0.37 -8.55 9.70
C ILE A 111 1.82 -8.11 9.58
N LEU A 112 2.22 -7.09 10.34
CA LEU A 112 3.62 -6.62 10.36
C LEU A 112 4.59 -7.73 10.78
N GLU A 113 4.25 -8.50 11.81
CA GLU A 113 5.06 -9.63 12.29
C GLU A 113 5.21 -10.71 11.20
N TYR A 114 4.10 -11.12 10.58
CA TYR A 114 4.12 -12.11 9.51
C TYR A 114 4.93 -11.63 8.30
N CYS A 115 4.65 -10.43 7.78
CA CYS A 115 5.34 -9.89 6.60
C CYS A 115 6.84 -9.73 6.85
N SER A 116 7.26 -9.34 8.06
CA SER A 116 8.67 -9.29 8.46
C SER A 116 9.33 -10.68 8.55
N SER A 117 8.57 -11.75 8.72
CA SER A 117 9.08 -13.11 8.66
C SER A 117 9.28 -13.59 7.21
N VAL A 118 8.47 -13.10 6.28
CA VAL A 118 8.53 -13.45 4.85
C VAL A 118 9.69 -12.75 4.14
N GLY A 119 9.87 -11.45 4.36
CA GLY A 119 10.85 -10.62 3.64
C GLY A 119 11.31 -9.40 4.45
N GLU A 120 11.99 -8.48 3.79
CA GLU A 120 12.27 -7.16 4.34
C GLU A 120 11.03 -6.27 4.13
N ILE A 121 10.56 -5.61 5.19
CA ILE A 121 9.36 -4.75 5.12
C ILE A 121 9.72 -3.28 5.19
N PHE A 122 9.07 -2.46 4.36
CA PHE A 122 9.26 -1.01 4.32
C PHE A 122 8.02 -0.30 3.76
N ASP A 123 8.06 1.03 3.76
CA ASP A 123 6.93 1.91 3.37
C ASP A 123 5.63 1.55 4.10
N ILE A 124 5.75 1.29 5.41
CA ILE A 124 4.66 0.80 6.26
C ILE A 124 3.73 1.94 6.63
N VAL A 125 2.44 1.73 6.40
CA VAL A 125 1.35 2.64 6.75
C VAL A 125 0.32 1.85 7.55
N VAL A 126 -0.04 2.38 8.72
CA VAL A 126 -1.18 1.89 9.51
C VAL A 126 -2.06 3.09 9.78
N GLU A 127 -3.24 3.13 9.17
CA GLU A 127 -4.17 4.25 9.26
C GLU A 127 -5.47 3.85 9.98
N ASP A 128 -5.89 4.65 10.96
CA ASP A 128 -7.20 4.51 11.60
C ASP A 128 -8.30 5.09 10.68
N MET A 129 -9.06 4.20 10.05
CA MET A 129 -10.09 4.55 9.06
C MET A 129 -11.24 5.38 9.68
N ILE A 130 -11.51 5.20 10.98
CA ILE A 130 -12.52 6.00 11.70
C ILE A 130 -12.01 7.43 11.88
N ARG A 131 -10.74 7.61 12.24
CA ARG A 131 -10.15 8.96 12.35
C ARG A 131 -10.08 9.63 10.98
N GLN A 132 -9.63 8.90 9.97
CA GLN A 132 -9.50 9.38 8.60
C GLN A 132 -10.85 9.84 8.04
N SER A 133 -11.92 9.06 8.20
CA SER A 133 -13.28 9.43 7.78
C SER A 133 -13.84 10.66 8.53
N ASN A 134 -13.38 10.90 9.75
CA ASN A 134 -13.69 12.10 10.53
C ASN A 134 -12.79 13.31 10.21
N GLY A 135 -11.92 13.20 9.19
CA GLY A 135 -10.97 14.25 8.82
C GLY A 135 -9.89 14.51 9.88
N LEU A 136 -9.70 13.57 10.80
CA LEU A 136 -8.63 13.59 11.80
C LEU A 136 -7.41 12.89 11.23
N GLN A 137 -6.23 13.31 11.69
CA GLN A 137 -5.01 12.55 11.44
C GLN A 137 -5.17 11.16 12.07
N GLY A 138 -5.23 10.15 11.21
CA GLY A 138 -5.27 8.72 11.54
C GLY A 138 -3.88 8.17 11.79
#